data_AF-A0A9N9TEC8-F1
#
_entry.id   AF-A0A9N9TEC8-F1
#
_cell.length_a   1.000
_cell.length_b   1.000
_cell.length_c   1.000
_cell.angle_alpha   90.00
_cell.angle_beta   90.00
_cell.angle_gamma   90.00
#
_symmetry.space_group_name_H-M   'P 1'
#
loop_
_entity.id
_entity.type
_entity.pdbx_description
1 polymer ?
#
loop_
_entity_poly.entity_id
_entity_poly.type
_entity_poly.pdbx_seq_one_letter_code
_entity_poly.pdbx_strand_id
1 'polypeptide(L)'
;MENSKIRGKHRIKAEEEIIRRREKETRYHELWTGTANYFDHWNKRTAKFVEWTSPRYYKENNELVSGIKAKKDKEESLTMRRQKLRKLFHEESTSFNVELMIHSSKEFDKPIENNDDVPTQILKELNDQVKLEEQARRKKEAETKLFDQWRRNNPLIRQCEAKYKCKDLKLSWLDQQIEKRIQKEKEEEEARRILKENERRLELEKEKEKVRLRKIEEEKHQLKEVLDSQIMEIKEKQKLSDELKEKENDEMQQQLCIAQLEEQIKLEEKRRRDKECALFNIRQHNRRIKQKCKDVQENLEQEKRLIMRFNELRLQDIIEERAKRDEIKRGIEEFLDIIKQQQALEIQRQKRLEFLFDSEAKALYNTQAATWKQEEMARDRLFKEVLDSLKQQINEKLEMNKLRQTENLREREEMTQKIEEYNEELHKLKLEETKSKHVKRQSREDEIKVKMAKKKQEESLRIKELDEELERIRKEEERLQKEILRIQQKRNTCKNSRNRLL
;
A
#
# COMPACT_ATOMS: atom_id res chain seq x y z
N MET A 1 -21.96 -54.87 33.33
CA MET A 1 -20.62 -54.23 33.37
C MET A 1 -19.88 -54.23 32.03
N GLU A 2 -20.46 -54.75 30.93
CA GLU A 2 -19.79 -54.78 29.61
C GLU A 2 -19.91 -53.46 28.83
N ASN A 3 -20.99 -52.71 29.00
CA ASN A 3 -21.21 -51.45 28.27
C ASN A 3 -20.25 -50.31 28.67
N SER A 4 -19.68 -50.32 29.89
CA SER A 4 -18.66 -49.32 30.29
C SER A 4 -17.30 -49.61 29.65
N LYS A 5 -16.95 -50.89 29.46
CA LYS A 5 -15.72 -51.32 28.78
C LYS A 5 -15.74 -50.99 27.28
N ILE A 6 -16.90 -51.00 26.64
CA ILE A 6 -17.07 -50.63 25.22
C ILE A 6 -16.95 -49.11 25.03
N ARG A 7 -17.55 -48.30 25.91
CA ARG A 7 -17.39 -46.83 25.89
C ARG A 7 -15.94 -46.39 26.13
N GLY A 8 -15.21 -47.05 27.04
CA GLY A 8 -13.79 -46.78 27.27
C GLY A 8 -12.92 -47.03 26.03
N LYS A 9 -13.18 -48.11 25.27
CA LYS A 9 -12.45 -48.43 24.04
C LYS A 9 -12.67 -47.42 22.92
N HIS A 10 -13.89 -46.89 22.76
CA HIS A 10 -14.17 -45.84 21.78
C HIS A 10 -13.49 -44.51 22.12
N ARG A 11 -13.44 -44.16 23.41
CA ARG A 11 -12.73 -42.96 23.87
C ARG A 11 -11.22 -43.08 23.64
N ILE A 12 -10.62 -44.23 23.95
CA ILE A 12 -9.19 -44.48 23.71
C ILE A 12 -8.89 -44.41 22.21
N LYS A 13 -9.71 -45.00 21.33
CA LYS A 13 -9.55 -44.89 19.87
C LYS A 13 -9.67 -43.44 19.37
N ALA A 14 -10.61 -42.67 19.90
CA ALA A 14 -10.76 -41.26 19.55
C ALA A 14 -9.55 -40.43 20.02
N GLU A 15 -9.03 -40.69 21.22
CA GLU A 15 -7.82 -40.06 21.74
C GLU A 15 -6.59 -40.45 20.89
N GLU A 16 -6.46 -41.72 20.49
CA GLU A 16 -5.40 -42.19 19.58
C GLU A 16 -5.48 -41.54 18.19
N GLU A 17 -6.68 -41.33 17.63
CA GLU A 17 -6.85 -40.64 16.36
C GLU A 17 -6.48 -39.15 16.45
N ILE A 18 -6.83 -38.49 17.56
CA ILE A 18 -6.43 -37.09 17.81
C ILE A 18 -4.91 -36.99 17.94
N ILE A 19 -4.27 -37.92 18.65
CA ILE A 19 -2.81 -37.97 18.78
C ILE A 19 -2.16 -38.18 17.41
N ARG A 20 -2.65 -39.13 16.60
CA ARG A 20 -2.14 -39.37 15.24
C ARG A 20 -2.31 -38.16 14.32
N ARG A 21 -3.41 -37.41 14.43
CA ARG A 21 -3.59 -36.15 13.68
C ARG A 21 -2.58 -35.11 14.12
N ARG A 22 -2.41 -34.89 15.42
CA ARG A 22 -1.41 -33.97 15.96
C ARG A 22 0.01 -34.36 15.55
N GLU A 23 0.37 -35.64 15.58
CA GLU A 23 1.68 -36.11 15.14
C GLU A 23 1.91 -35.88 13.63
N LYS A 24 0.88 -36.11 12.80
CA LYS A 24 0.95 -35.80 11.36
C LYS A 24 1.11 -34.30 11.11
N GLU A 25 0.34 -33.47 11.81
CA GLU A 25 0.43 -32.01 11.72
C GLU A 25 1.80 -31.50 12.20
N THR A 26 2.32 -32.06 13.29
CA THR A 26 3.65 -31.71 13.83
C THR A 26 4.75 -32.10 12.84
N ARG A 27 4.72 -33.32 12.30
CA ARG A 27 5.68 -33.76 11.26
C ARG A 27 5.58 -32.91 10.00
N TYR A 28 4.37 -32.57 9.58
CA TYR A 28 4.15 -31.69 8.43
C TYR A 28 4.73 -30.30 8.68
N HIS A 29 4.51 -29.74 9.88
CA HIS A 29 5.05 -28.46 10.27
C HIS A 29 6.58 -28.48 10.36
N GLU A 30 7.19 -29.53 10.92
CA GLU A 30 8.65 -29.71 10.98
C GLU A 30 9.27 -29.82 9.59
N LEU A 31 8.67 -30.60 8.69
CA LEU A 31 9.10 -30.70 7.29
C LEU A 31 8.99 -29.35 6.58
N TRP A 32 7.90 -28.62 6.82
CA TRP A 32 7.65 -27.34 6.16
C TRP A 32 8.53 -26.22 6.69
N THR A 33 8.74 -26.16 8.00
CA THR A 33 9.69 -25.24 8.62
C THR A 33 11.13 -25.55 8.21
N GLY A 34 11.52 -26.81 8.15
CA GLY A 34 12.84 -27.23 7.63
C GLY A 34 13.05 -26.81 6.17
N THR A 35 12.04 -27.03 5.33
CA THR A 35 12.07 -26.64 3.91
C THR A 35 12.10 -25.12 3.74
N ALA A 36 11.28 -24.38 4.48
CA ALA A 36 11.25 -22.92 4.46
C ALA A 36 12.58 -22.32 4.93
N ASN A 37 13.16 -22.84 6.02
CA ASN A 37 14.45 -22.40 6.53
C ASN A 37 15.59 -22.68 5.54
N TYR A 38 15.55 -23.82 4.85
CA TYR A 38 16.51 -24.14 3.78
C TYR A 38 16.45 -23.10 2.66
N PHE A 39 15.26 -22.82 2.13
CA PHE A 39 15.09 -21.84 1.06
C PHE A 39 15.40 -20.41 1.51
N ASP A 40 15.07 -20.02 2.74
CA ASP A 40 15.43 -18.70 3.29
C ASP A 40 16.95 -18.55 3.45
N HIS A 41 17.64 -19.58 3.95
CA HIS A 41 19.10 -19.59 4.03
C HIS A 41 19.75 -19.44 2.63
N TRP A 42 19.24 -20.19 1.65
CA TRP A 42 19.73 -20.09 0.28
C TRP A 42 19.37 -18.76 -0.37
N ASN A 43 18.19 -18.20 -0.13
CA ASN A 43 17.81 -16.89 -0.63
C ASN A 43 18.71 -15.78 -0.08
N LYS A 44 19.06 -15.82 1.21
CA LYS A 44 20.02 -14.88 1.81
C LYS A 44 21.40 -14.99 1.16
N ARG A 45 21.88 -16.21 0.92
CA ARG A 45 23.17 -16.47 0.27
C ARG A 45 23.18 -16.04 -1.18
N THR A 46 22.12 -16.35 -1.93
CA THR A 46 21.94 -15.96 -3.33
C THR A 46 21.77 -14.45 -3.46
N ALA A 47 21.04 -13.79 -2.56
CA ALA A 47 20.91 -12.34 -2.54
C ALA A 47 22.27 -11.65 -2.32
N LYS A 48 23.07 -12.16 -1.38
CA LYS A 48 24.45 -11.66 -1.17
C LYS A 48 25.35 -11.93 -2.36
N PHE A 49 25.22 -13.09 -2.99
CA PHE A 49 25.94 -13.40 -4.21
C PHE A 49 25.56 -12.44 -5.35
N VAL A 50 24.27 -12.21 -5.57
CA VAL A 50 23.76 -11.24 -6.56
C VAL A 50 24.27 -9.84 -6.27
N GLU A 51 24.29 -9.43 -5.00
CA GLU A 51 24.84 -8.15 -4.57
C GLU A 51 26.34 -8.06 -4.91
N TRP A 52 27.15 -9.07 -4.59
CA TRP A 52 28.59 -9.10 -4.93
C TRP A 52 28.87 -9.20 -6.43
N THR A 53 28.03 -9.90 -7.18
CA THR A 53 28.16 -9.97 -8.65
C THR A 53 27.53 -8.78 -9.37
N SER A 54 26.81 -7.92 -8.64
CA SER A 54 26.13 -6.78 -9.23
C SER A 54 27.16 -5.78 -9.75
N PRO A 55 26.98 -5.24 -10.97
CA PRO A 55 27.78 -4.13 -11.47
C PRO A 55 27.82 -2.93 -10.52
N ARG A 56 26.80 -2.76 -9.68
CA ARG A 56 26.75 -1.70 -8.66
C ARG A 56 27.79 -1.90 -7.56
N TYR A 57 27.96 -3.13 -7.06
CA TYR A 57 28.95 -3.43 -6.03
C TYR A 57 30.37 -3.18 -6.51
N TYR A 58 30.68 -3.57 -7.75
CA TYR A 58 32.00 -3.27 -8.34
C TYR A 58 32.24 -1.76 -8.50
N LYS A 59 31.21 -0.98 -8.87
CA LYS A 59 31.33 0.49 -8.94
C LYS A 59 31.60 1.10 -7.57
N GLU A 60 30.80 0.75 -6.56
CA GLU A 60 30.95 1.26 -5.21
C GLU A 60 32.29 0.85 -4.58
N ASN A 61 32.69 -0.41 -4.76
CA ASN A 61 33.99 -0.89 -4.30
C ASN A 61 35.16 -0.18 -5.03
N ASN A 62 35.06 0.03 -6.35
CA ASN A 62 36.07 0.77 -7.11
C ASN A 62 36.15 2.25 -6.70
N GLU A 63 35.03 2.88 -6.36
CA GLU A 63 34.99 4.24 -5.81
C GLU A 63 35.67 4.32 -4.44
N LEU A 64 35.41 3.35 -3.55
CA LEU A 64 36.08 3.26 -2.26
C LEU A 64 37.58 3.04 -2.40
N VAL A 65 38.00 2.11 -3.26
CA VAL A 65 39.42 1.84 -3.56
C VAL A 65 40.10 3.07 -4.16
N SER A 66 39.42 3.77 -5.09
CA SER A 66 39.92 5.02 -5.69
C SER A 66 40.04 6.12 -4.64
N GLY A 67 39.08 6.23 -3.72
CA GLY A 67 39.13 7.16 -2.59
C GLY A 67 40.28 6.88 -1.63
N ILE A 68 40.55 5.60 -1.34
CA ILE A 68 41.71 5.20 -0.51
C ILE A 68 43.02 5.55 -1.23
N LYS A 69 43.11 5.30 -2.54
CA LYS A 69 44.29 5.63 -3.34
C LYS A 69 44.55 7.14 -3.36
N ALA A 70 43.52 7.94 -3.60
CA ALA A 70 43.63 9.40 -3.56
C ALA A 70 44.04 9.95 -2.18
N LYS A 71 43.65 9.29 -1.07
CA LYS A 71 44.13 9.64 0.27
C LYS A 71 45.62 9.33 0.44
N LYS A 72 46.07 8.15 0.00
CA LYS A 72 47.49 7.78 0.01
C LYS A 72 48.33 8.73 -0.82
N ASP A 73 47.90 9.08 -2.03
CA ASP A 73 48.62 10.01 -2.90
C ASP A 73 48.75 11.42 -2.27
N LYS A 74 47.72 11.86 -1.52
CA LYS A 74 47.77 13.11 -0.74
C LYS A 74 48.73 13.03 0.44
N GLU A 75 48.74 11.91 1.16
CA GLU A 75 49.68 11.67 2.25
C GLU A 75 51.12 11.65 1.73
N GLU A 76 51.39 10.94 0.64
CA GLU A 76 52.69 10.93 -0.04
C GLU A 76 53.09 12.35 -0.47
N SER A 77 52.19 13.11 -1.09
CA SER A 77 52.44 14.50 -1.45
C SER A 77 52.76 15.38 -0.22
N LEU A 78 52.06 15.17 0.90
CA LEU A 78 52.34 15.86 2.15
C LEU A 78 53.69 15.45 2.76
N THR A 79 54.06 14.17 2.70
CA THR A 79 55.37 13.71 3.17
C THR A 79 56.49 14.31 2.33
N MET A 80 56.36 14.34 1.00
CA MET A 80 57.31 14.99 0.10
C MET A 80 57.43 16.49 0.38
N ARG A 81 56.31 17.17 0.63
CA ARG A 81 56.31 18.58 1.04
C ARG A 81 57.01 18.77 2.39
N ARG A 82 56.74 17.92 3.38
CA ARG A 82 57.40 17.95 4.70
C ARG A 82 58.91 17.71 4.57
N GLN A 83 59.34 16.79 3.70
CA GLN A 83 60.74 16.55 3.43
C GLN A 83 61.41 17.77 2.77
N LYS A 84 60.75 18.41 1.79
CA LYS A 84 61.24 19.67 1.18
C LYS A 84 61.36 20.79 2.21
N LEU A 85 60.35 20.97 3.07
CA LEU A 85 60.38 21.95 4.14
C LEU A 85 61.49 21.64 5.16
N ARG A 86 61.70 20.37 5.51
CA ARG A 86 62.82 19.97 6.38
C ARG A 86 64.18 20.30 5.76
N LYS A 87 64.33 20.13 4.44
CA LYS A 87 65.56 20.53 3.73
C LYS A 87 65.76 22.05 3.77
N LEU A 88 64.73 22.84 3.45
CA LEU A 88 64.79 24.30 3.55
C LEU A 88 65.13 24.78 4.96
N PHE A 89 64.48 24.19 5.98
CA PHE A 89 64.75 24.54 7.37
C PHE A 89 66.17 24.16 7.81
N HIS A 90 66.70 23.04 7.28
CA HIS A 90 68.09 22.65 7.50
C HIS A 90 69.04 23.62 6.81
N GLU A 91 68.76 24.00 5.57
CA GLU A 91 69.52 25.01 4.82
C GLU A 91 69.54 26.36 5.55
N GLU A 92 68.38 26.85 6.01
CA GLU A 92 68.27 28.07 6.83
C GLU A 92 69.01 27.95 8.16
N SER A 93 68.92 26.81 8.85
CA SER A 93 69.71 26.57 10.06
C SER A 93 71.21 26.55 9.77
N THR A 94 71.65 25.96 8.66
CA THR A 94 73.06 25.95 8.29
C THR A 94 73.53 27.34 7.89
N SER A 95 72.75 28.12 7.14
CA SER A 95 73.10 29.49 6.78
C SER A 95 73.15 30.39 8.01
N PHE A 96 72.17 30.26 8.92
CA PHE A 96 72.17 30.98 10.19
C PHE A 96 73.37 30.61 11.06
N ASN A 97 73.73 29.31 11.16
CA ASN A 97 74.93 28.90 11.88
C ASN A 97 76.22 29.39 11.21
N VAL A 98 76.26 29.47 9.88
CA VAL A 98 77.38 30.09 9.14
C VAL A 98 77.42 31.60 9.42
N GLU A 99 76.29 32.29 9.44
CA GLU A 99 76.21 33.70 9.83
C GLU A 99 76.66 33.91 11.28
N LEU A 100 76.27 33.02 12.19
CA LEU A 100 76.72 33.02 13.58
C LEU A 100 78.22 32.69 13.67
N MET A 101 78.75 31.81 12.83
CA MET A 101 80.18 31.56 12.69
C MET A 101 80.91 32.76 12.10
N ILE A 102 80.32 33.52 11.17
CA ILE A 102 80.90 34.74 10.62
C ILE A 102 80.85 35.88 11.65
N HIS A 103 79.75 35.99 12.41
CA HIS A 103 79.61 36.95 13.50
C HIS A 103 80.55 36.60 14.65
N SER A 104 80.61 35.33 15.06
CA SER A 104 81.56 34.88 16.07
C SER A 104 83.00 34.96 15.56
N SER A 105 83.32 34.63 14.30
CA SER A 105 84.66 34.86 13.74
C SER A 105 85.01 36.35 13.64
N LYS A 106 84.03 37.24 13.41
CA LYS A 106 84.18 38.71 13.52
C LYS A 106 84.35 39.19 14.96
N GLU A 107 83.82 38.46 15.93
CA GLU A 107 83.96 38.76 17.37
C GLU A 107 85.18 38.06 18.01
N PHE A 108 85.76 37.04 17.35
CA PHE A 108 86.94 36.29 17.78
C PHE A 108 88.26 36.70 17.08
N ASP A 109 88.22 37.61 16.10
CA ASP A 109 89.39 38.32 15.55
C ASP A 109 89.51 39.77 16.06
N LYS A 110 89.07 40.03 17.30
CA LYS A 110 89.60 41.15 18.07
C LYS A 110 90.53 40.59 19.13
N PRO A 111 91.84 40.84 19.06
CA PRO A 111 92.70 40.66 20.21
C PRO A 111 92.04 41.42 21.36
N ILE A 112 91.94 40.78 22.52
CA ILE A 112 91.79 41.52 23.77
C ILE A 112 93.10 42.31 23.90
N GLU A 113 93.15 43.47 23.26
CA GLU A 113 94.15 44.48 23.54
C GLU A 113 93.91 44.93 24.97
N ASN A 114 94.90 44.65 25.80
CA ASN A 114 95.06 45.30 27.09
C ASN A 114 94.92 46.81 26.86
N ASN A 115 93.79 47.40 27.25
CA ASN A 115 93.65 48.84 27.39
C ASN A 115 94.32 49.28 28.69
N ASP A 116 95.63 49.06 28.77
CA ASP A 116 96.50 49.94 29.52
C ASP A 116 96.78 51.13 28.59
N ASP A 117 96.39 52.31 29.06
CA ASP A 117 96.50 53.64 28.41
C ASP A 117 95.29 54.16 27.59
N VAL A 118 94.09 54.13 28.19
CA VAL A 118 93.15 55.25 28.01
C VAL A 118 93.49 56.30 29.08
N PRO A 119 93.93 57.53 28.71
CA PRO A 119 94.20 58.59 29.68
C PRO A 119 93.02 58.73 30.65
N THR A 120 93.29 58.67 31.96
CA THR A 120 92.29 58.77 33.03
C THR A 120 91.42 60.04 32.92
N GLN A 121 91.87 61.03 32.15
CA GLN A 121 91.15 62.26 31.81
C GLN A 121 89.93 62.00 30.92
N ILE A 122 90.04 61.17 29.88
CA ILE A 122 88.93 60.89 28.95
C ILE A 122 87.84 60.06 29.64
N LEU A 123 88.24 59.11 30.50
CA LEU A 123 87.30 58.34 31.32
C LEU A 123 86.62 59.20 32.39
N LYS A 124 87.32 60.19 32.95
CA LYS A 124 86.73 61.18 33.87
C LYS A 124 85.74 62.07 33.12
N GLU A 125 86.08 62.56 31.93
CA GLU A 125 85.20 63.38 31.09
C GLU A 125 83.93 62.62 30.67
N LEU A 126 84.04 61.34 30.27
CA LEU A 126 82.89 60.48 29.98
C LEU A 126 82.04 60.20 31.23
N ASN A 127 82.67 59.96 32.39
CA ASN A 127 81.96 59.77 33.65
C ASN A 127 81.24 61.05 34.10
N ASP A 128 81.86 62.21 33.89
CA ASP A 128 81.28 63.52 34.20
C ASP A 128 80.14 63.85 33.23
N GLN A 129 80.24 63.49 31.94
CA GLN A 129 79.13 63.57 30.98
C GLN A 129 77.95 62.68 31.38
N VAL A 130 78.19 61.42 31.75
CA VAL A 130 77.13 60.51 32.22
C VAL A 130 76.49 61.03 33.52
N LYS A 131 77.28 61.60 34.44
CA LYS A 131 76.75 62.25 35.65
C LYS A 131 75.91 63.48 35.31
N LEU A 132 76.33 64.30 34.35
CA LEU A 132 75.56 65.47 33.90
C LEU A 132 74.24 65.04 33.23
N GLU A 133 74.26 63.97 32.42
CA GLU A 133 73.06 63.40 31.80
C GLU A 133 72.12 62.78 32.85
N GLU A 134 72.65 62.05 33.83
CA GLU A 134 71.85 61.52 34.93
C GLU A 134 71.26 62.65 35.78
N GLN A 135 72.02 63.70 36.07
CA GLN A 135 71.53 64.87 36.77
C GLN A 135 70.44 65.60 35.96
N ALA A 136 70.62 65.73 34.64
CA ALA A 136 69.61 66.28 33.74
C ALA A 136 68.35 65.40 33.69
N ARG A 137 68.50 64.07 33.71
CA ARG A 137 67.38 63.11 33.76
C ARG A 137 66.63 63.21 35.08
N ARG A 138 67.34 63.22 36.21
CA ARG A 138 66.76 63.42 37.55
C ARG A 138 66.06 64.77 37.66
N LYS A 139 66.63 65.83 37.07
CA LYS A 139 66.01 67.15 37.00
C LYS A 139 64.73 67.14 36.17
N LYS A 140 64.73 66.54 34.98
CA LYS A 140 63.52 66.37 34.15
C LYS A 140 62.45 65.53 34.85
N GLU A 141 62.84 64.44 35.51
CA GLU A 141 61.92 63.60 36.29
C GLU A 141 61.34 64.34 37.50
N ALA A 142 62.14 65.18 38.16
CA ALA A 142 61.66 66.05 39.23
C ALA A 142 60.69 67.10 38.68
N GLU A 143 60.98 67.70 37.53
CA GLU A 143 60.11 68.67 36.85
C GLU A 143 58.79 68.05 36.39
N THR A 144 58.79 66.83 35.83
CA THR A 144 57.54 66.14 35.44
C THR A 144 56.71 65.73 36.65
N LYS A 145 57.34 65.24 37.72
CA LYS A 145 56.64 64.92 38.98
C LYS A 145 56.06 66.19 39.62
N LEU A 146 56.80 67.30 39.61
CA LEU A 146 56.33 68.59 40.09
C LEU A 146 55.15 69.09 39.24
N PHE A 147 55.24 68.95 37.91
CA PHE A 147 54.17 69.30 36.98
C PHE A 147 52.91 68.45 37.20
N ASP A 148 53.05 67.14 37.37
CA ASP A 148 51.95 66.24 37.66
C ASP A 148 51.31 66.54 39.02
N GLN A 149 52.14 66.83 40.04
CA GLN A 149 51.66 67.22 41.36
C GLN A 149 50.91 68.57 41.30
N TRP A 150 51.42 69.55 40.56
CA TRP A 150 50.74 70.81 40.30
C TRP A 150 49.43 70.59 39.54
N ARG A 151 49.43 69.79 38.48
CA ARG A 151 48.24 69.45 37.69
C ARG A 151 47.14 68.80 38.53
N ARG A 152 47.52 67.86 39.40
CA ARG A 152 46.59 67.16 40.32
C ARG A 152 46.09 68.10 41.42
N ASN A 153 46.94 68.94 41.98
CA ASN A 153 46.59 69.83 43.10
C ASN A 153 45.87 71.10 42.66
N ASN A 154 45.98 71.52 41.40
CA ASN A 154 45.30 72.70 40.87
C ASN A 154 43.78 72.47 40.77
N PRO A 155 42.95 73.23 41.51
CA PRO A 155 41.50 73.02 41.53
C PRO A 155 40.83 73.31 40.18
N LEU A 156 41.36 74.24 39.37
CA LEU A 156 40.77 74.60 38.07
C LEU A 156 40.94 73.48 37.04
N ILE A 157 42.13 72.87 36.98
CA ILE A 157 42.40 71.74 36.09
C ILE A 157 41.52 70.55 36.48
N ARG A 158 41.39 70.26 37.77
CA ARG A 158 40.52 69.18 38.27
C ARG A 158 39.05 69.38 37.88
N GLN A 159 38.55 70.62 37.98
CA GLN A 159 37.18 70.93 37.56
C GLN A 159 37.00 70.80 36.04
N CYS A 160 37.97 71.23 35.24
CA CYS A 160 37.95 71.04 33.79
C CYS A 160 37.97 69.56 33.42
N GLU A 161 38.88 68.76 33.98
CA GLU A 161 38.95 67.32 33.76
C GLU A 161 37.68 66.60 34.21
N ALA A 162 37.08 67.00 35.33
CA ALA A 162 35.78 66.48 35.77
C ALA A 162 34.66 66.83 34.76
N LYS A 163 34.64 68.05 34.21
CA LYS A 163 33.68 68.43 33.16
C LYS A 163 33.87 67.62 31.89
N TYR A 164 35.10 67.37 31.45
CA TYR A 164 35.39 66.51 30.30
C TYR A 164 34.95 65.07 30.57
N LYS A 165 35.34 64.47 31.70
CA LYS A 165 34.89 63.12 32.09
C LYS A 165 33.36 63.02 32.15
N CYS A 166 32.67 64.02 32.69
CA CYS A 166 31.21 64.04 32.70
C CYS A 166 30.61 64.13 31.28
N LYS A 167 31.24 64.85 30.35
CA LYS A 167 30.81 64.86 28.94
C LYS A 167 31.04 63.49 28.29
N ASP A 168 32.19 62.86 28.54
CA ASP A 168 32.51 61.53 28.00
C ASP A 168 31.57 60.45 28.56
N LEU A 169 31.23 60.51 29.85
CA LEU A 169 30.20 59.63 30.43
C LEU A 169 28.83 59.84 29.77
N LYS A 170 28.44 61.09 29.50
CA LYS A 170 27.18 61.39 28.81
C LYS A 170 27.19 60.86 27.37
N LEU A 171 28.30 61.02 26.65
CA LEU A 171 28.47 60.48 25.31
C LEU A 171 28.44 58.95 25.31
N SER A 172 29.18 58.30 26.20
CA SER A 172 29.16 56.84 26.35
C SER A 172 27.78 56.31 26.74
N TRP A 173 27.04 57.03 27.58
CA TRP A 173 25.66 56.67 27.92
C TRP A 173 24.70 56.82 26.73
N LEU A 174 24.86 57.88 25.93
CA LEU A 174 24.11 58.04 24.68
C LEU A 174 24.46 56.93 23.69
N ASP A 175 25.74 56.58 23.55
CA ASP A 175 26.18 55.47 22.70
C ASP A 175 25.58 54.14 23.15
N GLN A 176 25.56 53.84 24.46
CA GLN A 176 24.89 52.65 25.00
C GLN A 176 23.37 52.66 24.72
N GLN A 177 22.73 53.82 24.76
CA GLN A 177 21.30 53.94 24.47
C GLN A 177 21.03 53.72 22.97
N ILE A 178 21.90 54.23 22.10
CA ILE A 178 21.84 54.01 20.64
C ILE A 178 22.10 52.54 20.32
N GLU A 179 23.13 51.94 20.91
CA GLU A 179 23.47 50.52 20.75
C GLU A 179 22.32 49.61 21.19
N LYS A 180 21.70 49.89 22.34
CA LYS A 180 20.50 49.16 22.80
C LYS A 180 19.32 49.31 21.84
N ARG A 181 19.12 50.47 21.22
CA ARG A 181 18.06 50.66 20.21
C ARG A 181 18.35 49.87 18.94
N ILE A 182 19.58 49.94 18.43
CA ILE A 182 20.02 49.19 17.26
C ILE A 182 19.91 47.68 17.51
N GLN A 183 20.28 47.22 18.71
CA GLN A 183 20.19 45.81 19.09
C GLN A 183 18.75 45.31 19.11
N LYS A 184 17.81 46.09 19.69
CA LYS A 184 16.38 45.76 19.67
C LYS A 184 15.82 45.72 18.24
N GLU A 185 16.20 46.67 17.40
CA GLU A 185 15.76 46.71 16.01
C GLU A 185 16.26 45.48 15.22
N LYS A 186 17.52 45.07 15.44
CA LYS A 186 18.07 43.83 14.89
C LYS A 186 17.32 42.59 15.39
N GLU A 187 17.03 42.49 16.68
CA GLU A 187 16.27 41.38 17.25
C GLU A 187 14.85 41.30 16.70
N GLU A 188 14.17 42.44 16.52
CA GLU A 188 12.84 42.51 15.90
C GLU A 188 12.87 42.17 14.40
N GLU A 189 13.92 42.58 13.68
CA GLU A 189 14.13 42.18 12.30
C GLU A 189 14.40 40.68 12.17
N GLU A 190 15.26 40.12 13.02
CA GLU A 190 15.55 38.69 13.07
C GLU A 190 14.30 37.89 13.43
N ALA A 191 13.53 38.32 14.43
CA ALA A 191 12.25 37.70 14.78
C ALA A 191 11.27 37.74 13.60
N ARG A 192 11.18 38.87 12.89
CA ARG A 192 10.35 38.99 11.68
C ARG A 192 10.84 38.08 10.55
N ARG A 193 12.15 37.94 10.36
CA ARG A 193 12.74 37.02 9.36
C ARG A 193 12.43 35.57 9.70
N ILE A 194 12.60 35.17 10.97
CA ILE A 194 12.29 33.83 11.46
C ILE A 194 10.79 33.52 11.31
N LEU A 195 9.91 34.46 11.64
CA LEU A 195 8.46 34.30 11.45
C LEU A 195 8.12 34.09 9.97
N LYS A 196 8.64 34.94 9.07
CA LYS A 196 8.44 34.79 7.62
C LYS A 196 9.00 33.47 7.08
N GLU A 197 10.14 33.01 7.59
CA GLU A 197 10.71 31.71 7.19
C GLU A 197 9.85 30.55 7.67
N ASN A 198 9.35 30.61 8.91
CA ASN A 198 8.43 29.61 9.45
C ASN A 198 7.09 29.58 8.71
N GLU A 199 6.54 30.74 8.35
CA GLU A 199 5.32 30.86 7.52
C GLU A 199 5.54 30.20 6.15
N ARG A 200 6.64 30.52 5.46
CA ARG A 200 7.00 29.89 4.18
C ARG A 200 7.17 28.37 4.30
N ARG A 201 7.81 27.89 5.37
CA ARG A 201 7.95 26.45 5.63
C ARG A 201 6.58 25.79 5.82
N LEU A 202 5.70 26.41 6.60
CA LEU A 202 4.33 25.92 6.82
C LEU A 202 3.49 25.90 5.55
N GLU A 203 3.60 26.93 4.71
CA GLU A 203 2.93 26.98 3.40
C GLU A 203 3.41 25.87 2.47
N LEU A 204 4.73 25.65 2.39
CA LEU A 204 5.31 24.55 1.63
C LEU A 204 4.85 23.18 2.13
N GLU A 205 4.74 23.00 3.45
CA GLU A 205 4.21 21.75 4.04
C GLU A 205 2.72 21.56 3.72
N LYS A 206 1.91 22.61 3.81
CA LYS A 206 0.50 22.57 3.41
C LYS A 206 0.33 22.22 1.94
N GLU A 207 1.15 22.79 1.07
CA GLU A 207 1.06 22.52 -0.37
C GLU A 207 1.50 21.08 -0.71
N LYS A 208 2.57 20.59 -0.07
CA LYS A 208 2.97 19.17 -0.17
C LYS A 208 1.87 18.23 0.30
N GLU A 209 1.19 18.56 1.40
CA GLU A 209 0.09 17.74 1.92
C GLU A 209 -1.12 17.75 0.97
N LYS A 210 -1.50 18.91 0.41
CA LYS A 210 -2.57 18.98 -0.59
C LYS A 210 -2.26 18.14 -1.83
N VAL A 211 -1.03 18.21 -2.33
CA VAL A 211 -0.60 17.39 -3.48
C VAL A 211 -0.67 15.90 -3.14
N ARG A 212 -0.25 15.50 -1.93
CA ARG A 212 -0.38 14.10 -1.47
C ARG A 212 -1.85 13.66 -1.39
N LEU A 213 -2.73 14.50 -0.85
CA LEU A 213 -4.15 14.21 -0.75
C LEU A 213 -4.80 14.05 -2.13
N ARG A 214 -4.49 14.96 -3.08
CA ARG A 214 -4.97 14.86 -4.46
C ARG A 214 -4.55 13.55 -5.12
N LYS A 215 -3.29 13.13 -4.97
CA LYS A 215 -2.81 11.85 -5.51
C LYS A 215 -3.58 10.65 -4.94
N ILE A 216 -3.81 10.63 -3.63
CA ILE A 216 -4.59 9.56 -2.98
C ILE A 216 -6.04 9.57 -3.46
N GLU A 217 -6.64 10.75 -3.67
CA GLU A 217 -7.99 10.89 -4.21
C GLU A 217 -8.09 10.41 -5.65
N GLU A 218 -7.11 10.75 -6.49
CA GLU A 218 -6.99 10.28 -7.88
C GLU A 218 -6.83 8.76 -7.93
N GLU A 219 -5.93 8.18 -7.12
CA GLU A 219 -5.76 6.73 -7.00
C GLU A 219 -7.05 6.03 -6.57
N LYS A 220 -7.77 6.60 -5.59
CA LYS A 220 -9.09 6.09 -5.17
C LYS A 220 -10.14 6.21 -6.27
N HIS A 221 -10.11 7.28 -7.06
CA HIS A 221 -11.04 7.47 -8.16
C HIS A 221 -10.81 6.43 -9.25
N GLN A 222 -9.54 6.24 -9.66
CA GLN A 222 -9.14 5.21 -10.63
C GLN A 222 -9.53 3.81 -10.16
N LEU A 223 -9.27 3.49 -8.89
CA LEU A 223 -9.65 2.18 -8.33
C LEU A 223 -11.16 1.96 -8.34
N LYS A 224 -11.95 3.01 -8.07
CA LYS A 224 -13.42 2.95 -8.18
C LYS A 224 -13.90 2.76 -9.61
N GLU A 225 -13.33 3.46 -10.58
CA GLU A 225 -13.69 3.31 -12.00
C GLU A 225 -13.41 1.89 -12.51
N VAL A 226 -12.29 1.30 -12.10
CA VAL A 226 -11.97 -0.11 -12.40
C VAL A 226 -12.98 -1.05 -11.75
N LEU A 227 -13.31 -0.83 -10.47
CA LEU A 227 -14.34 -1.62 -9.77
C LEU A 227 -15.71 -1.50 -10.43
N ASP A 228 -16.13 -0.30 -10.81
CA ASP A 228 -17.42 -0.06 -11.47
C ASP A 228 -17.47 -0.75 -12.84
N SER A 229 -16.36 -0.73 -13.59
CA SER A 229 -16.24 -1.45 -14.86
C SER A 229 -16.36 -2.97 -14.66
N GLN A 230 -15.69 -3.54 -13.65
CA GLN A 230 -15.80 -4.96 -13.32
C GLN A 230 -17.20 -5.36 -12.84
N ILE A 231 -17.88 -4.49 -12.09
CA ILE A 231 -19.28 -4.71 -11.69
C ILE A 231 -20.19 -4.73 -12.91
N MET A 232 -19.95 -3.84 -13.89
CA MET A 232 -20.71 -3.83 -15.15
C MET A 232 -20.47 -5.11 -15.96
N GLU A 233 -19.23 -5.58 -16.07
CA GLU A 233 -18.91 -6.87 -16.72
C GLU A 233 -19.60 -8.05 -16.03
N ILE A 234 -19.62 -8.10 -14.69
CA ILE A 234 -20.36 -9.13 -13.95
C ILE A 234 -21.86 -9.05 -14.23
N LYS A 235 -22.44 -7.85 -14.32
CA LYS A 235 -23.86 -7.68 -14.66
C LYS A 235 -24.15 -8.19 -16.08
N GLU A 236 -23.26 -7.95 -17.04
CA GLU A 236 -23.39 -8.50 -18.40
C GLU A 236 -23.29 -10.02 -18.41
N LYS A 237 -22.33 -10.61 -17.68
CA LYS A 237 -22.24 -12.07 -17.53
C LYS A 237 -23.46 -12.66 -16.83
N GLN A 238 -24.04 -11.96 -15.85
CA GLN A 238 -25.29 -12.37 -15.21
C GLN A 238 -26.44 -12.40 -16.22
N LYS A 239 -26.58 -11.37 -17.08
CA LYS A 239 -27.59 -11.39 -18.16
C LYS A 239 -27.38 -12.58 -19.09
N LEU A 240 -26.15 -12.82 -19.52
CA LEU A 240 -25.81 -13.99 -20.34
C LEU A 240 -26.15 -15.32 -19.64
N SER A 241 -25.93 -15.41 -18.32
CA SER A 241 -26.32 -16.57 -17.53
C SER A 241 -27.83 -16.77 -17.50
N ASP A 242 -28.61 -15.69 -17.41
CA ASP A 242 -30.07 -15.76 -17.42
C ASP A 242 -30.59 -16.15 -18.82
N GLU A 243 -30.00 -15.60 -19.90
CA GLU A 243 -30.28 -16.02 -21.28
C GLU A 243 -29.96 -17.51 -21.52
N LEU A 244 -28.85 -18.01 -20.97
CA LEU A 244 -28.49 -19.44 -21.07
C LEU A 244 -29.47 -20.34 -20.31
N LYS A 245 -29.99 -19.88 -19.16
CA LYS A 245 -31.02 -20.60 -18.40
C LYS A 245 -32.37 -20.61 -19.13
N GLU A 246 -32.75 -19.51 -19.77
CA GLU A 246 -33.95 -19.48 -20.61
C GLU A 246 -33.83 -20.49 -21.74
N LYS A 247 -32.69 -20.52 -22.44
CA LYS A 247 -32.42 -21.52 -23.48
C LYS A 247 -32.44 -22.96 -22.95
N GLU A 248 -31.91 -23.22 -21.76
CA GLU A 248 -31.96 -24.55 -21.13
C GLU A 248 -33.42 -24.94 -20.81
N ASN A 249 -34.23 -24.01 -20.31
CA ASN A 249 -35.65 -24.26 -20.06
C ASN A 249 -36.40 -24.58 -21.35
N ASP A 250 -36.14 -23.85 -22.43
CA ASP A 250 -36.75 -24.10 -23.75
C ASP A 250 -36.37 -25.50 -24.27
N GLU A 251 -35.09 -25.86 -24.18
CA GLU A 251 -34.59 -27.19 -24.57
C GLU A 251 -35.19 -28.31 -23.69
N MET A 252 -35.36 -28.08 -22.39
CA MET A 252 -36.05 -29.02 -21.49
C MET A 252 -37.54 -29.17 -21.84
N GLN A 253 -38.22 -28.07 -22.19
CA GLN A 253 -39.61 -28.13 -22.66
C GLN A 253 -39.72 -28.95 -23.94
N GLN A 254 -38.78 -28.81 -24.88
CA GLN A 254 -38.71 -29.62 -26.09
C GLN A 254 -38.52 -31.11 -25.78
N GLN A 255 -37.59 -31.45 -24.87
CA GLN A 255 -37.42 -32.84 -24.43
C GLN A 255 -38.71 -33.43 -23.86
N LEU A 256 -39.43 -32.65 -23.05
CA LEU A 256 -40.69 -33.06 -22.47
C LEU A 256 -41.78 -33.23 -23.54
N CYS A 257 -41.87 -32.33 -24.51
CA CYS A 257 -42.76 -32.46 -25.67
C CYS A 257 -42.47 -33.72 -26.48
N ILE A 258 -41.20 -34.03 -26.74
CA ILE A 258 -40.82 -35.28 -27.42
C ILE A 258 -41.22 -36.49 -26.59
N ALA A 259 -40.95 -36.49 -25.28
CA ALA A 259 -41.35 -37.59 -24.41
C ALA A 259 -42.88 -37.84 -24.42
N GLN A 260 -43.68 -36.77 -24.45
CA GLN A 260 -45.14 -36.87 -24.60
C GLN A 260 -45.55 -37.47 -25.95
N LEU A 261 -44.86 -37.11 -27.04
CA LEU A 261 -45.12 -37.68 -28.37
C LEU A 261 -44.76 -39.17 -28.42
N GLU A 262 -43.66 -39.58 -27.78
CA GLU A 262 -43.30 -40.99 -27.67
C GLU A 262 -44.32 -41.80 -26.88
N GLU A 263 -44.88 -41.21 -25.82
CA GLU A 263 -45.95 -41.84 -25.06
C GLU A 263 -47.23 -41.98 -25.89
N GLN A 264 -47.59 -40.97 -26.69
CA GLN A 264 -48.68 -41.05 -27.65
C GLN A 264 -48.45 -42.15 -28.68
N ILE A 265 -47.23 -42.27 -29.22
CA ILE A 265 -46.87 -43.34 -30.16
C ILE A 265 -47.03 -44.72 -29.51
N LYS A 266 -46.52 -44.91 -28.28
CA LYS A 266 -46.68 -46.17 -27.54
C LYS A 266 -48.15 -46.51 -27.28
N LEU A 267 -48.99 -45.50 -27.05
CA LEU A 267 -50.42 -45.70 -26.85
C LEU A 267 -51.13 -46.11 -28.15
N GLU A 268 -50.82 -45.45 -29.27
CA GLU A 268 -51.35 -45.81 -30.58
C GLU A 268 -50.87 -47.20 -31.02
N GLU A 269 -49.61 -47.57 -30.78
CA GLU A 269 -49.12 -48.94 -31.00
C GLU A 269 -49.93 -49.97 -30.21
N LYS A 270 -50.26 -49.69 -28.94
CA LYS A 270 -51.11 -50.58 -28.14
C LYS A 270 -52.51 -50.71 -28.75
N ARG A 271 -53.13 -49.59 -29.11
CA ARG A 271 -54.45 -49.58 -29.80
C ARG A 271 -54.42 -50.39 -31.10
N ARG A 272 -53.33 -50.28 -31.87
CA ARG A 272 -53.12 -51.07 -33.09
C ARG A 272 -53.06 -52.56 -32.78
N ARG A 273 -52.29 -52.99 -31.79
CA ARG A 273 -52.22 -54.40 -31.35
C ARG A 273 -53.58 -54.93 -30.91
N ASP A 274 -54.35 -54.13 -30.17
CA ASP A 274 -55.70 -54.51 -29.74
C ASP A 274 -56.66 -54.69 -30.92
N LYS A 275 -56.61 -53.79 -31.91
CA LYS A 275 -57.35 -53.91 -33.17
C LYS A 275 -56.93 -55.18 -33.94
N GLU A 276 -55.63 -55.50 -34.00
CA GLU A 276 -55.14 -56.72 -34.65
C GLU A 276 -55.65 -58.00 -33.97
N CYS A 277 -55.66 -58.04 -32.64
CA CYS A 277 -56.26 -59.11 -31.87
C CYS A 277 -57.77 -59.25 -32.16
N ALA A 278 -58.49 -58.12 -32.24
CA ALA A 278 -59.91 -58.12 -32.58
C ALA A 278 -60.17 -58.64 -34.02
N LEU A 279 -59.33 -58.24 -34.98
CA LEU A 279 -59.40 -58.69 -36.37
C LEU A 279 -59.14 -60.20 -36.53
N PHE A 280 -58.26 -60.77 -35.70
CA PHE A 280 -57.96 -62.22 -35.73
C PHE A 280 -59.23 -63.07 -35.51
N ASN A 281 -60.19 -62.57 -34.72
CA ASN A 281 -61.44 -63.26 -34.40
C ASN A 281 -62.50 -63.23 -35.52
N ILE A 282 -62.29 -62.45 -36.59
CA ILE A 282 -63.23 -62.36 -37.72
C ILE A 282 -63.09 -63.58 -38.63
N ARG A 283 -64.17 -64.35 -38.80
CA ARG A 283 -64.20 -65.58 -39.61
C ARG A 283 -64.22 -65.34 -41.13
N GLN A 284 -64.87 -64.27 -41.60
CA GLN A 284 -64.95 -63.93 -43.02
C GLN A 284 -63.69 -63.20 -43.48
N HIS A 285 -62.96 -63.78 -44.43
CA HIS A 285 -61.69 -63.24 -44.91
C HIS A 285 -61.86 -61.94 -45.69
N ASN A 286 -62.92 -61.80 -46.50
CA ASN A 286 -63.21 -60.56 -47.22
C ASN A 286 -63.53 -59.40 -46.26
N ARG A 287 -64.33 -59.66 -45.21
CA ARG A 287 -64.62 -58.67 -44.16
C ARG A 287 -63.34 -58.29 -43.37
N ARG A 288 -62.48 -59.26 -43.07
CA ARG A 288 -61.21 -59.04 -42.37
C ARG A 288 -60.24 -58.16 -43.18
N ILE A 289 -60.10 -58.40 -44.48
CA ILE A 289 -59.28 -57.56 -45.37
C ILE A 289 -59.83 -56.14 -45.42
N LYS A 290 -61.14 -55.97 -45.66
CA LYS A 290 -61.78 -54.65 -45.77
C LYS A 290 -61.59 -53.83 -44.49
N GLN A 291 -61.68 -54.47 -43.32
CA GLN A 291 -61.44 -53.80 -42.04
C GLN A 291 -59.95 -53.44 -41.86
N LYS A 292 -59.02 -54.34 -42.21
CA LYS A 292 -57.57 -54.05 -42.12
C LYS A 292 -57.13 -52.91 -43.05
N CYS A 293 -57.69 -52.80 -44.26
CA CYS A 293 -57.44 -51.65 -45.15
C CYS A 293 -57.86 -50.33 -44.51
N LYS A 294 -59.04 -50.30 -43.87
CA LYS A 294 -59.52 -49.11 -43.14
C LYS A 294 -58.59 -48.77 -41.97
N ASP A 295 -58.17 -49.78 -41.19
CA ASP A 295 -57.23 -49.56 -40.10
C ASP A 295 -55.87 -49.04 -40.58
N VAL A 296 -55.36 -49.52 -41.72
CA VAL A 296 -54.11 -49.02 -42.32
C VAL A 296 -54.26 -47.56 -42.79
N GLN A 297 -55.41 -47.18 -43.39
CA GLN A 297 -55.67 -45.79 -43.76
C GLN A 297 -55.75 -44.86 -42.54
N GLU A 298 -56.47 -45.27 -41.49
CA GLU A 298 -56.54 -44.52 -40.23
C GLU A 298 -55.15 -44.36 -39.60
N ASN A 299 -54.32 -45.41 -39.61
CA ASN A 299 -52.95 -45.37 -39.11
C ASN A 299 -52.08 -44.37 -39.88
N LEU A 300 -52.16 -44.37 -41.22
CA LEU A 300 -51.43 -43.42 -42.06
C LEU A 300 -51.87 -41.97 -41.82
N GLU A 301 -53.16 -41.73 -41.57
CA GLU A 301 -53.66 -40.38 -41.21
C GLU A 301 -53.21 -39.92 -39.83
N GLN A 302 -53.16 -40.83 -38.85
CA GLN A 302 -52.60 -40.53 -37.53
C GLN A 302 -51.08 -40.25 -37.61
N GLU A 303 -50.34 -41.06 -38.36
CA GLU A 303 -48.90 -40.87 -38.61
C GLU A 303 -48.63 -39.52 -39.28
N LYS A 304 -49.40 -39.17 -40.31
CA LYS A 304 -49.34 -37.84 -40.95
C LYS A 304 -49.55 -36.71 -39.94
N ARG A 305 -50.56 -36.82 -39.07
CA ARG A 305 -50.83 -35.81 -38.02
C ARG A 305 -49.69 -35.71 -37.03
N LEU A 306 -49.10 -36.82 -36.61
CA LEU A 306 -47.94 -36.84 -35.72
C LEU A 306 -46.74 -36.14 -36.37
N ILE A 307 -46.44 -36.40 -37.64
CA ILE A 307 -45.33 -35.75 -38.35
C ILE A 307 -45.56 -34.25 -38.51
N MET A 308 -46.78 -33.84 -38.82
CA MET A 308 -47.10 -32.40 -38.89
C MET A 308 -46.87 -31.73 -37.53
N ARG A 309 -47.26 -32.37 -36.43
CA ARG A 309 -46.98 -31.88 -35.08
C ARG A 309 -45.48 -31.85 -34.76
N PHE A 310 -44.71 -32.83 -35.23
CA PHE A 310 -43.24 -32.81 -35.17
C PHE A 310 -42.65 -31.63 -35.96
N ASN A 311 -43.17 -31.36 -37.15
CA ASN A 311 -42.73 -30.25 -37.97
C ASN A 311 -43.04 -28.89 -37.33
N GLU A 312 -44.21 -28.76 -36.70
CA GLU A 312 -44.59 -27.55 -35.95
C GLU A 312 -43.65 -27.27 -34.78
N LEU A 313 -43.34 -28.29 -33.97
CA LEU A 313 -42.35 -28.18 -32.89
C LEU A 313 -40.97 -27.82 -33.43
N ARG A 314 -40.52 -28.42 -34.54
CA ARG A 314 -39.24 -28.05 -35.18
C ARG A 314 -39.24 -26.64 -35.76
N LEU A 315 -40.36 -26.16 -36.32
CA LEU A 315 -40.45 -24.85 -36.96
C LEU A 315 -40.36 -23.71 -35.95
N GLN A 316 -40.72 -23.95 -34.68
CA GLN A 316 -40.46 -23.03 -33.58
C GLN A 316 -38.96 -22.93 -33.24
N ASP A 317 -38.16 -23.95 -33.60
CA ASP A 317 -36.83 -24.20 -33.02
C ASP A 317 -35.65 -24.25 -34.01
N ILE A 318 -35.71 -23.65 -35.20
CA ILE A 318 -34.49 -23.56 -36.05
C ILE A 318 -34.08 -22.09 -36.21
N ILE A 319 -33.18 -21.56 -35.38
CA ILE A 319 -31.73 -21.85 -35.17
C ILE A 319 -30.87 -21.47 -36.37
N GLU A 320 -29.78 -20.78 -36.06
CA GLU A 320 -28.97 -19.88 -36.88
C GLU A 320 -28.34 -20.50 -38.15
N GLU A 321 -28.32 -21.83 -38.28
CA GLU A 321 -27.73 -22.54 -39.42
C GLU A 321 -28.79 -22.97 -40.46
N ARG A 322 -28.94 -22.17 -41.52
CA ARG A 322 -29.86 -22.45 -42.65
C ARG A 322 -29.64 -23.82 -43.30
N ALA A 323 -28.41 -24.31 -43.38
CA ALA A 323 -28.10 -25.55 -44.10
C ALA A 323 -28.72 -26.80 -43.46
N LYS A 324 -28.55 -26.96 -42.14
CA LYS A 324 -29.13 -28.07 -41.38
C LYS A 324 -30.66 -27.97 -41.33
N ARG A 325 -31.19 -26.74 -41.29
CA ARG A 325 -32.63 -26.48 -41.39
C ARG A 325 -33.22 -27.09 -42.65
N ASP A 326 -32.60 -26.80 -43.78
CA ASP A 326 -33.13 -27.20 -45.08
C ASP A 326 -32.99 -28.70 -45.30
N GLU A 327 -31.93 -29.33 -44.78
CA GLU A 327 -31.77 -30.78 -44.78
C GLU A 327 -32.88 -31.51 -44.01
N ILE A 328 -33.15 -31.06 -42.79
CA ILE A 328 -34.20 -31.62 -41.95
C ILE A 328 -35.59 -31.40 -42.55
N LYS A 329 -35.86 -30.19 -43.07
CA LYS A 329 -37.14 -29.88 -43.71
C LYS A 329 -37.36 -30.77 -44.93
N ARG A 330 -36.34 -30.94 -45.77
CA ARG A 330 -36.39 -31.87 -46.90
C ARG A 330 -36.67 -33.29 -46.43
N GLY A 331 -36.00 -33.78 -45.37
CA GLY A 331 -36.27 -35.12 -44.83
C GLY A 331 -37.70 -35.30 -44.33
N ILE A 332 -38.27 -34.29 -43.67
CA ILE A 332 -39.68 -34.32 -43.21
C ILE A 332 -40.66 -34.25 -44.39
N GLU A 333 -40.36 -33.41 -45.39
CA GLU A 333 -41.16 -33.28 -46.62
C GLU A 333 -41.17 -34.57 -47.43
N GLU A 334 -39.99 -35.19 -47.61
CA GLU A 334 -39.84 -36.51 -48.23
C GLU A 334 -40.66 -37.57 -47.48
N PHE A 335 -40.64 -37.54 -46.15
CA PHE A 335 -41.41 -38.49 -45.36
C PHE A 335 -42.93 -38.28 -45.46
N LEU A 336 -43.38 -37.03 -45.47
CA LEU A 336 -44.78 -36.70 -45.74
C LEU A 336 -45.22 -37.14 -47.14
N ASP A 337 -44.36 -37.01 -48.14
CA ASP A 337 -44.65 -37.44 -49.50
C ASP A 337 -44.71 -38.97 -49.62
N ILE A 338 -43.84 -39.72 -48.92
CA ILE A 338 -43.93 -41.18 -48.81
C ILE A 338 -45.30 -41.59 -48.23
N ILE A 339 -45.77 -40.92 -47.17
CA ILE A 339 -47.08 -41.25 -46.57
C ILE A 339 -48.23 -40.93 -47.51
N LYS A 340 -48.20 -39.79 -48.22
CA LYS A 340 -49.22 -39.46 -49.22
C LYS A 340 -49.27 -40.50 -50.34
N GLN A 341 -48.11 -40.94 -50.83
CA GLN A 341 -48.02 -41.98 -51.84
C GLN A 341 -48.60 -43.31 -51.34
N GLN A 342 -48.28 -43.70 -50.10
CA GLN A 342 -48.84 -44.91 -49.48
C GLN A 342 -50.36 -44.82 -49.26
N GLN A 343 -50.88 -43.66 -48.86
CA GLN A 343 -52.33 -43.43 -48.77
C GLN A 343 -53.01 -43.60 -50.12
N ALA A 344 -52.45 -43.04 -51.20
CA ALA A 344 -52.98 -43.18 -52.55
C ALA A 344 -52.97 -44.64 -53.02
N LEU A 345 -51.88 -45.38 -52.74
CA LEU A 345 -51.78 -46.81 -53.04
C LEU A 345 -52.82 -47.62 -52.26
N GLU A 346 -53.04 -47.32 -50.98
CA GLU A 346 -54.02 -48.05 -50.16
C GLU A 346 -55.46 -47.80 -50.61
N ILE A 347 -55.80 -46.58 -51.09
CA ILE A 347 -57.10 -46.29 -51.72
C ILE A 347 -57.28 -47.11 -53.00
N GLN A 348 -56.24 -47.21 -53.84
CA GLN A 348 -56.29 -48.04 -55.06
C GLN A 348 -56.43 -49.53 -54.73
N ARG A 349 -55.71 -50.02 -53.71
CA ARG A 349 -55.82 -51.39 -53.21
C ARG A 349 -57.24 -51.66 -52.70
N GLN A 350 -57.81 -50.76 -51.90
CA GLN A 350 -59.17 -50.88 -51.38
C GLN A 350 -60.22 -51.03 -52.50
N LYS A 351 -60.14 -50.21 -53.56
CA LYS A 351 -61.02 -50.32 -54.73
C LYS A 351 -60.92 -51.67 -55.44
N ARG A 352 -59.71 -52.24 -55.54
CA ARG A 352 -59.49 -53.59 -56.11
C ARG A 352 -60.08 -54.68 -55.22
N LEU A 353 -60.11 -54.47 -53.91
CA LEU A 353 -60.61 -55.42 -52.91
C LEU A 353 -62.14 -55.43 -52.77
N GLU A 354 -62.87 -54.48 -53.38
CA GLU A 354 -64.33 -54.41 -53.28
C GLU A 354 -65.05 -55.61 -53.89
N PHE A 355 -64.50 -56.16 -54.98
CA PHE A 355 -65.13 -57.20 -55.83
C PHE A 355 -64.62 -58.63 -55.58
N LEU A 356 -63.85 -58.86 -54.52
CA LEU A 356 -63.18 -60.13 -54.26
C LEU A 356 -64.08 -61.18 -53.58
N PHE A 357 -63.98 -62.44 -54.00
CA PHE A 357 -64.63 -63.58 -53.35
C PHE A 357 -63.86 -64.07 -52.11
N ASP A 358 -64.53 -64.72 -51.16
CA ASP A 358 -63.95 -65.13 -49.87
C ASP A 358 -62.77 -66.12 -49.99
N SER A 359 -62.76 -66.99 -51.00
CA SER A 359 -61.67 -67.95 -51.27
C SER A 359 -60.39 -67.26 -51.74
N GLU A 360 -60.51 -66.32 -52.67
CA GLU A 360 -59.41 -65.48 -53.17
C GLU A 360 -58.93 -64.50 -52.10
N ALA A 361 -59.86 -63.97 -51.29
CA ALA A 361 -59.57 -63.09 -50.17
C ALA A 361 -58.62 -63.75 -49.13
N LYS A 362 -58.75 -65.06 -48.87
CA LYS A 362 -57.85 -65.76 -47.94
C LYS A 362 -56.39 -65.77 -48.42
N ALA A 363 -56.17 -66.08 -49.71
CA ALA A 363 -54.83 -66.12 -50.28
C ALA A 363 -54.20 -64.72 -50.34
N LEU A 364 -54.99 -63.73 -50.78
CA LEU A 364 -54.56 -62.33 -50.84
C LEU A 364 -54.34 -61.71 -49.47
N TYR A 365 -55.10 -62.08 -48.44
CA TYR A 365 -54.89 -61.57 -47.09
C TYR A 365 -53.50 -61.92 -46.56
N ASN A 366 -53.04 -63.15 -46.78
CA ASN A 366 -51.74 -63.58 -46.24
C ASN A 366 -50.57 -62.88 -46.93
N THR A 367 -50.64 -62.71 -48.25
CA THR A 367 -49.61 -61.97 -49.01
C THR A 367 -49.64 -60.49 -48.66
N GLN A 368 -50.82 -59.88 -48.60
CA GLN A 368 -50.99 -58.46 -48.30
C GLN A 368 -50.66 -58.13 -46.83
N ALA A 369 -50.95 -59.02 -45.89
CA ALA A 369 -50.57 -58.86 -44.50
C ALA A 369 -49.04 -58.86 -44.32
N ALA A 370 -48.32 -59.67 -45.10
CA ALA A 370 -46.86 -59.65 -45.11
C ALA A 370 -46.32 -58.32 -45.67
N THR A 371 -46.89 -57.80 -46.76
CA THR A 371 -46.49 -56.51 -47.32
C THR A 371 -46.80 -55.35 -46.38
N TRP A 372 -47.99 -55.32 -45.76
CA TRP A 372 -48.33 -54.29 -44.77
C TRP A 372 -47.39 -54.30 -43.57
N LYS A 373 -47.02 -55.49 -43.07
CA LYS A 373 -46.06 -55.61 -41.98
C LYS A 373 -44.67 -55.11 -42.37
N GLN A 374 -44.22 -55.37 -43.59
CA GLN A 374 -42.95 -54.84 -44.10
C GLN A 374 -42.99 -53.31 -44.25
N GLU A 375 -44.07 -52.78 -44.83
CA GLU A 375 -44.28 -51.33 -44.98
C GLU A 375 -44.35 -50.64 -43.60
N GLU A 376 -45.06 -51.22 -42.64
CA GLU A 376 -45.15 -50.74 -41.26
C GLU A 376 -43.78 -50.77 -40.57
N MET A 377 -43.04 -51.88 -40.65
CA MET A 377 -41.70 -51.96 -40.07
C MET A 377 -40.73 -50.94 -40.67
N ALA A 378 -40.84 -50.65 -41.97
CA ALA A 378 -40.02 -49.63 -42.63
C ALA A 378 -40.38 -48.22 -42.14
N ARG A 379 -41.68 -47.91 -42.02
CA ARG A 379 -42.16 -46.63 -41.45
C ARG A 379 -41.72 -46.47 -40.01
N ASP A 380 -41.91 -47.48 -39.16
CA ASP A 380 -41.54 -47.45 -37.75
C ASP A 380 -40.03 -47.22 -37.56
N ARG A 381 -39.19 -47.82 -38.41
CA ARG A 381 -37.74 -47.59 -38.40
C ARG A 381 -37.41 -46.16 -38.75
N LEU A 382 -37.96 -45.65 -39.85
CA LEU A 382 -37.72 -44.27 -40.29
C LEU A 382 -38.20 -43.25 -39.24
N PHE A 383 -39.37 -43.48 -38.63
CA PHE A 383 -39.86 -42.69 -37.52
C PHE A 383 -38.91 -42.70 -36.32
N LYS A 384 -38.40 -43.88 -35.92
CA LYS A 384 -37.44 -44.01 -34.80
C LYS A 384 -36.14 -43.28 -35.10
N GLU A 385 -35.62 -43.39 -36.31
CA GLU A 385 -34.40 -42.65 -36.72
C GLU A 385 -34.60 -41.13 -36.65
N VAL A 386 -35.75 -40.61 -37.08
CA VAL A 386 -36.09 -39.19 -36.97
C VAL A 386 -36.23 -38.76 -35.50
N LEU A 387 -36.83 -39.59 -34.64
CA LEU A 387 -36.97 -39.33 -33.20
C LEU A 387 -35.62 -39.34 -32.49
N ASP A 388 -34.79 -40.35 -32.73
CA ASP A 388 -33.50 -40.51 -32.07
C ASP A 388 -32.53 -39.40 -32.49
N SER A 389 -32.51 -39.02 -33.77
CA SER A 389 -31.72 -37.87 -34.24
C SER A 389 -32.17 -36.55 -33.61
N LEU A 390 -33.47 -36.35 -33.42
CA LEU A 390 -34.00 -35.18 -32.71
C LEU A 390 -33.57 -35.13 -31.25
N LYS A 391 -33.67 -36.26 -30.55
CA LYS A 391 -33.23 -36.37 -29.16
C LYS A 391 -31.74 -36.11 -29.02
N GLN A 392 -30.93 -36.68 -29.92
CA GLN A 392 -29.49 -36.43 -29.95
C GLN A 392 -29.21 -34.94 -30.11
N GLN A 393 -29.86 -34.27 -31.07
CA GLN A 393 -29.68 -32.83 -31.28
C GLN A 393 -30.06 -31.99 -30.07
N ILE A 394 -31.16 -32.31 -29.37
CA ILE A 394 -31.55 -31.56 -28.17
C ILE A 394 -30.59 -31.84 -27.00
N ASN A 395 -30.15 -33.09 -26.84
CA ASN A 395 -29.17 -33.45 -25.83
C ASN A 395 -27.83 -32.75 -26.08
N GLU A 396 -27.35 -32.72 -27.32
CA GLU A 396 -26.14 -31.99 -27.72
C GLU A 396 -26.26 -30.49 -27.40
N LYS A 397 -27.41 -29.87 -27.70
CA LYS A 397 -27.63 -28.46 -27.34
C LYS A 397 -27.60 -28.23 -25.84
N LEU A 398 -28.26 -29.09 -25.05
CA LEU A 398 -28.25 -29.02 -23.60
C LEU A 398 -26.84 -29.19 -23.03
N GLU A 399 -26.05 -30.12 -23.58
CA GLU A 399 -24.65 -30.29 -23.19
C GLU A 399 -23.81 -29.04 -23.53
N MET A 400 -23.97 -28.50 -24.73
CA MET A 400 -23.29 -27.27 -25.14
C MET A 400 -23.72 -26.06 -24.30
N ASN A 401 -24.99 -25.96 -23.92
CA ASN A 401 -25.51 -24.93 -23.03
C ASN A 401 -24.91 -25.07 -21.63
N LYS A 402 -24.90 -26.28 -21.07
CA LYS A 402 -24.24 -26.58 -19.79
C LYS A 402 -22.77 -26.21 -19.80
N LEU A 403 -22.04 -26.55 -20.86
CA LEU A 403 -20.63 -26.15 -21.00
C LEU A 403 -20.48 -24.63 -20.98
N ARG A 404 -21.29 -23.90 -21.77
CA ARG A 404 -21.29 -22.43 -21.77
C ARG A 404 -21.66 -21.84 -20.41
N GLN A 405 -22.60 -22.44 -19.68
CA GLN A 405 -22.94 -22.03 -18.33
C GLN A 405 -21.76 -22.23 -17.37
N THR A 406 -21.07 -23.37 -17.45
CA THR A 406 -19.89 -23.63 -16.59
C THR A 406 -18.73 -22.67 -16.89
N GLU A 407 -18.49 -22.34 -18.17
CA GLU A 407 -17.50 -21.34 -18.57
C GLU A 407 -17.88 -19.95 -18.06
N ASN A 408 -19.14 -19.53 -18.22
CA ASN A 408 -19.62 -18.25 -17.69
C ASN A 408 -19.50 -18.17 -16.17
N LEU A 409 -19.82 -19.25 -15.45
CA LEU A 409 -19.66 -19.32 -14.00
C LEU A 409 -18.19 -19.18 -13.59
N ARG A 410 -17.29 -19.90 -14.26
CA ARG A 410 -15.85 -19.80 -14.00
C ARG A 410 -15.33 -18.38 -14.23
N GLU A 411 -15.68 -17.75 -15.35
CA GLU A 411 -15.29 -16.36 -15.62
C GLU A 411 -15.84 -15.38 -14.58
N ARG A 412 -17.08 -15.59 -14.12
CA ARG A 412 -17.68 -14.79 -13.05
C ARG A 412 -16.97 -14.98 -11.71
N GLU A 413 -16.58 -16.20 -11.37
CA GLU A 413 -15.80 -16.49 -10.16
C GLU A 413 -14.43 -15.80 -10.22
N GLU A 414 -13.72 -15.89 -11.34
CA GLU A 414 -12.44 -15.21 -11.56
C GLU A 414 -12.58 -13.67 -11.45
N MET A 415 -13.66 -13.09 -11.97
CA MET A 415 -13.94 -11.65 -11.81
C MET A 415 -14.32 -11.27 -10.36
N THR A 416 -15.08 -12.13 -9.67
CA THR A 416 -15.49 -11.88 -8.28
C THR A 416 -14.26 -11.91 -7.37
N GLN A 417 -13.33 -12.84 -7.58
CA GLN A 417 -12.04 -12.88 -6.87
C GLN A 417 -11.24 -11.59 -7.08
N LYS A 418 -11.13 -11.11 -8.32
CA LYS A 418 -10.46 -9.82 -8.60
C LYS A 418 -11.13 -8.66 -7.87
N ILE A 419 -12.46 -8.59 -7.87
CA ILE A 419 -13.21 -7.55 -7.14
C ILE A 419 -12.94 -7.65 -5.63
N GLU A 420 -12.87 -8.85 -5.07
CA GLU A 420 -12.51 -9.07 -3.66
C GLU A 420 -11.10 -8.55 -3.36
N GLU A 421 -10.11 -8.88 -4.20
CA GLU A 421 -8.74 -8.37 -4.09
C GLU A 421 -8.70 -6.82 -4.10
N TYR A 422 -9.37 -6.18 -5.06
CA TYR A 422 -9.44 -4.72 -5.13
C TYR A 422 -10.18 -4.09 -3.94
N ASN A 423 -11.23 -4.74 -3.44
CA ASN A 423 -11.93 -4.29 -2.24
C ASN A 423 -11.06 -4.41 -0.98
N GLU A 424 -10.24 -5.46 -0.87
CA GLU A 424 -9.26 -5.59 0.21
C GLU A 424 -8.20 -4.50 0.15
N GLU A 425 -7.67 -4.19 -1.03
CA GLU A 425 -6.73 -3.08 -1.24
C GLU A 425 -7.35 -1.74 -0.84
N LEU A 426 -8.57 -1.47 -1.30
CA LEU A 426 -9.31 -0.27 -0.91
C LEU A 426 -9.55 -0.21 0.60
N HIS A 427 -9.82 -1.34 1.24
CA HIS A 427 -9.99 -1.44 2.68
C HIS A 427 -8.68 -1.18 3.43
N LYS A 428 -7.55 -1.74 2.96
CA LYS A 428 -6.20 -1.48 3.50
C LYS A 428 -5.86 0.01 3.42
N LEU A 429 -6.11 0.66 2.28
CA LEU A 429 -5.88 2.11 2.10
C LEU A 429 -6.74 2.94 3.07
N LYS A 430 -8.02 2.58 3.25
CA LYS A 430 -8.90 3.24 4.24
C LYS A 430 -8.40 3.04 5.68
N LEU A 431 -7.91 1.85 6.02
CA LEU A 431 -7.32 1.56 7.34
C LEU A 431 -6.04 2.36 7.57
N GLU A 432 -5.15 2.47 6.59
CA GLU A 432 -3.94 3.29 6.71
C GLU A 432 -4.27 4.77 6.87
N GLU A 433 -5.27 5.27 6.13
CA GLU A 433 -5.73 6.64 6.27
C GLU A 433 -6.32 6.92 7.66
N THR A 434 -7.12 6.00 8.21
CA THR A 434 -7.68 6.15 9.56
C THR A 434 -6.60 6.06 10.64
N LYS A 435 -5.62 5.17 10.50
CA LYS A 435 -4.44 5.10 11.39
C LYS A 435 -3.62 6.40 11.33
N SER A 436 -3.35 6.92 10.13
CA SER A 436 -2.63 8.19 9.95
C SER A 436 -3.38 9.36 10.57
N LYS A 437 -4.72 9.44 10.38
CA LYS A 437 -5.57 10.43 11.04
C LYS A 437 -5.54 10.27 12.57
N HIS A 438 -5.54 9.05 13.07
CA HIS A 438 -5.45 8.77 14.50
C HIS A 438 -4.10 9.20 15.09
N VAL A 439 -2.98 8.87 14.46
CA VAL A 439 -1.63 9.30 14.87
C VAL A 439 -1.51 10.83 14.84
N LYS A 440 -2.04 11.49 13.80
CA LYS A 440 -2.08 12.97 13.73
C LYS A 440 -2.92 13.56 14.87
N ARG A 441 -4.06 12.94 15.21
CA ARG A 441 -4.90 13.37 16.33
C ARG A 441 -4.19 13.19 17.67
N GLN A 442 -3.57 12.04 17.91
CA GLN A 442 -2.77 11.78 19.11
C GLN A 442 -1.62 12.79 19.25
N SER A 443 -0.87 13.03 18.17
CA SER A 443 0.23 14.01 18.17
C SER A 443 -0.25 15.41 18.56
N ARG A 444 -1.40 15.85 18.01
CA ARG A 444 -2.02 17.13 18.39
C ARG A 444 -2.48 17.14 19.85
N GLU A 445 -3.09 16.06 20.33
CA GLU A 445 -3.50 15.93 21.73
C GLU A 445 -2.28 15.99 22.68
N ASP A 446 -1.17 15.36 22.31
CA ASP A 446 0.07 15.40 23.08
C ASP A 446 0.75 16.76 23.04
N GLU A 447 0.77 17.46 21.90
CA GLU A 447 1.21 18.86 21.82
C GLU A 447 0.38 19.78 22.73
N ILE A 448 -0.94 19.58 22.77
CA ILE A 448 -1.84 20.34 23.65
C ILE A 448 -1.52 20.02 25.12
N LYS A 449 -1.32 18.74 25.48
CA LYS A 449 -0.92 18.35 26.85
C LYS A 449 0.40 18.98 27.25
N VAL A 450 1.42 18.97 26.38
CA VAL A 450 2.73 19.59 26.65
C VAL A 450 2.57 21.10 26.85
N LYS A 451 1.80 21.79 25.99
CA LYS A 451 1.52 23.22 26.15
C LYS A 451 0.78 23.51 27.46
N MET A 452 -0.21 22.69 27.83
CA MET A 452 -0.92 22.81 29.11
C MET A 452 -0.01 22.57 30.31
N ALA A 453 0.89 21.58 30.24
CA ALA A 453 1.86 21.29 31.29
C ALA A 453 2.84 22.45 31.48
N LYS A 454 3.35 23.03 30.39
CA LYS A 454 4.21 24.23 30.43
C LYS A 454 3.49 25.41 31.06
N LYS A 455 2.24 25.69 30.65
CA LYS A 455 1.42 26.76 31.26
C LYS A 455 1.22 26.54 32.76
N LYS A 456 0.87 25.32 33.18
CA LYS A 456 0.75 24.98 34.61
C LYS A 456 2.06 25.16 35.38
N GLN A 457 3.19 24.81 34.76
CA GLN A 457 4.51 25.00 35.37
C GLN A 457 4.84 26.49 35.53
N GLU A 458 4.60 27.30 34.49
CA GLU A 458 4.76 28.76 34.55
C GLU A 458 3.85 29.39 35.62
N GLU A 459 2.58 28.99 35.68
CA GLU A 459 1.65 29.43 36.73
C GLU A 459 2.14 29.03 38.13
N SER A 460 2.66 27.82 38.30
CA SER A 460 3.20 27.37 39.59
C SER A 460 4.46 28.13 40.01
N LEU A 461 5.32 28.52 39.06
CA LEU A 461 6.50 29.35 39.32
C LEU A 461 6.09 30.76 39.71
N ARG A 462 5.12 31.36 39.00
CA ARG A 462 4.57 32.66 39.35
C ARG A 462 3.94 32.68 40.74
N ILE A 463 3.23 31.62 41.13
CA ILE A 463 2.67 31.51 42.49
C ILE A 463 3.79 31.46 43.53
N LYS A 464 4.87 30.69 43.29
CA LYS A 464 6.02 30.65 44.20
C LYS A 464 6.73 32.00 44.32
N GLU A 465 6.91 32.71 43.22
CA GLU A 465 7.49 34.05 43.21
C GLU A 465 6.64 35.03 44.03
N LEU A 466 5.31 34.97 43.89
CA LEU A 466 4.38 35.76 44.70
C LEU A 466 4.43 35.38 46.19
N ASP A 467 4.52 34.09 46.52
CA ASP A 467 4.66 33.63 47.90
C ASP A 467 5.98 34.11 48.54
N GLU A 468 7.09 34.08 47.80
CA GLU A 468 8.39 34.59 48.24
C GLU A 468 8.40 36.12 48.42
N GLU A 469 7.68 36.86 47.58
CA GLU A 469 7.46 38.30 47.75
C GLU A 469 6.62 38.60 48.99
N LEU A 470 5.54 37.85 49.22
CA LEU A 470 4.72 37.97 50.43
C LEU A 470 5.51 37.63 51.69
N GLU A 471 6.40 36.64 51.66
CA GLU A 471 7.30 36.34 52.77
C GLU A 471 8.32 37.47 53.03
N ARG A 472 8.85 38.09 51.97
CA ARG A 472 9.76 39.24 52.11
C ARG A 472 9.04 40.42 52.76
N ILE A 473 7.81 40.72 52.31
CA ILE A 473 6.96 41.75 52.91
C ILE A 473 6.68 41.43 54.38
N ARG A 474 6.29 40.19 54.73
CA ARG A 474 6.09 39.78 56.13
C ARG A 474 7.33 39.96 57.00
N LYS A 475 8.52 39.59 56.50
CA LYS A 475 9.79 39.78 57.22
C LYS A 475 10.13 41.26 57.41
N GLU A 476 9.79 42.11 56.44
CA GLU A 476 9.94 43.57 56.55
C GLU A 476 8.94 44.17 57.54
N GLU A 477 7.68 43.74 57.52
CA GLU A 477 6.66 44.12 58.49
C GLU A 477 7.07 43.71 59.92
N GLU A 478 7.57 42.49 60.13
CA GLU A 478 8.08 42.05 61.43
C GLU A 478 9.28 42.88 61.90
N ARG A 479 10.19 43.27 60.98
CA ARG A 479 11.31 44.16 61.30
C ARG A 479 10.80 45.52 61.73
N LEU A 480 9.87 46.10 60.98
CA LEU A 480 9.24 47.39 61.30
C LEU A 480 8.46 47.33 62.61
N GLN A 481 7.74 46.25 62.90
CA GLN A 481 7.07 46.04 64.19
C GLN A 481 8.07 45.99 65.36
N LYS A 482 9.20 45.29 65.20
CA LYS A 482 10.29 45.26 66.19
C LYS A 482 10.93 46.65 66.37
N GLU A 483 11.10 47.41 65.30
CA GLU A 483 11.58 48.80 65.31
C GLU A 483 10.60 49.72 66.08
N ILE A 484 9.30 49.60 65.80
CA ILE A 484 8.23 50.35 66.49
C ILE A 484 8.20 50.01 67.98
N LEU A 485 8.32 48.73 68.34
CA LEU A 485 8.43 48.28 69.73
C LEU A 485 9.67 48.88 70.43
N ARG A 486 10.83 48.93 69.76
CA ARG A 486 12.04 49.59 70.28
C ARG A 486 11.84 51.10 70.46
N ILE A 487 11.16 51.76 69.53
CA ILE A 487 10.84 53.20 69.61
C ILE A 487 9.85 53.47 70.76
N GLN A 488 8.86 52.60 70.95
CA GLN A 488 7.92 52.69 72.07
C GLN A 488 8.60 52.45 73.42
N GLN A 489 9.53 51.48 73.51
CA GLN A 489 10.36 51.29 74.69
C GLN A 489 11.23 52.51 74.99
N LYS A 490 11.88 53.11 73.96
CA LYS A 490 12.65 54.36 74.10
C LYS A 490 11.77 55.57 74.50
N ARG A 491 10.52 55.64 74.03
CA ARG A 491 9.56 56.67 74.48
C ARG A 491 9.09 56.44 75.91
N ASN A 492 8.91 55.20 76.35
CA ASN A 492 8.55 54.88 77.74
C ASN A 492 9.72 55.13 78.72
N THR A 493 10.97 54.94 78.30
CA THR A 493 12.14 55.34 79.11
C THR A 493 12.27 56.86 79.28
N CYS A 494 11.86 57.65 78.27
CA CYS A 494 11.84 59.13 78.38
C CYS A 494 10.64 59.69 79.16
N LYS A 495 9.58 58.91 79.40
CA LYS A 495 8.49 59.30 80.32
C LYS A 495 8.77 58.93 81.78
N ASN A 496 9.63 57.94 82.04
CA ASN A 496 10.00 57.55 83.41
C ASN A 496 11.10 58.42 84.05
N SER A 497 11.79 59.29 83.29
CA SER A 497 12.78 60.23 83.86
C SER A 497 12.21 61.58 84.30
N ARG A 498 10.91 61.85 84.06
CA ARG A 498 10.24 63.10 84.49
C ARG A 498 9.44 63.00 85.81
N ASN A 499 9.40 61.82 86.44
CA ASN A 499 8.73 61.60 87.73
C ASN A 499 9.70 61.35 88.91
N ARG A 500 10.98 61.76 88.80
CA ARG A 500 11.94 61.74 89.91
C ARG A 500 12.75 63.03 89.96
N LEU A 501 12.06 64.15 90.12
CA LEU A 501 12.60 65.40 90.70
C LEU A 501 11.42 66.08 91.41
N LEU A 502 11.09 65.50 92.58
CA LEU A 502 10.72 66.24 93.78
C LEU A 502 12.00 66.35 94.61
#